data_AF-A0A5C4QP54-F1
#
_entry.id   AF-A0A5C4QP54-F1
#
_cell.length_a   1.000
_cell.length_b   1.000
_cell.length_c   1.000
_cell.angle_alpha   90.00
_cell.angle_beta   90.00
_cell.angle_gamma   90.00
#
_symmetry.space_group_name_H-M   'P 1'
#
loop_
_entity.id
_entity.type
_entity.pdbx_description
1 polymer ?
#
loop_
_entity_poly.entity_id
_entity_poly.type
_entity_poly.pdbx_seq_one_letter_code
_entity_poly.pdbx_strand_id
1 'polypeptide(L)'
;PTTPPPNGGCTATYTITNSWQGGFQGEVRVTAGARAITGWTARWTFANGQSVTQSWNVALTSSGTTVTARNVDYNGRLAAGASTSFGFIGGWTGTNAAPVVSCTAS
;
A
#
# COMPACT_ATOMS: atom_id res chain seq x y z
N PRO A 1 -13.79 -8.16 9.05
CA PRO A 1 -12.41 -7.61 8.94
C PRO A 1 -12.40 -6.15 9.40
N THR A 2 -11.96 -5.91 10.63
CA THR A 2 -11.89 -4.57 11.23
C THR A 2 -10.60 -3.90 10.81
N THR A 3 -10.71 -2.79 10.06
CA THR A 3 -9.59 -1.93 9.71
C THR A 3 -8.98 -1.38 11.02
N PRO A 4 -7.68 -1.57 11.30
CA PRO A 4 -7.05 -0.97 12.47
C PRO A 4 -7.29 0.54 12.49
N PRO A 5 -7.55 1.15 13.66
CA PRO A 5 -7.71 2.60 13.77
C PRO A 5 -6.45 3.30 13.21
N PRO A 6 -6.60 4.48 12.55
CA PRO A 6 -5.49 5.19 11.96
C PRO A 6 -4.61 5.81 13.05
N ASN A 7 -3.82 4.99 13.73
CA ASN A 7 -2.82 5.45 14.71
C ASN A 7 -1.76 6.35 14.07
N GLY A 8 -1.70 6.37 12.73
CA GLY A 8 -0.84 7.25 11.95
C GLY A 8 -1.58 8.35 11.17
N GLY A 9 -2.84 8.67 11.45
CA GLY A 9 -3.53 9.78 10.75
C GLY A 9 -3.96 9.51 9.30
N CYS A 10 -3.73 8.30 8.78
CA CYS A 10 -4.25 7.80 7.52
C CYS A 10 -4.62 6.32 7.61
N THR A 11 -5.43 5.84 6.67
CA THR A 11 -5.75 4.42 6.46
C THR A 11 -5.27 3.97 5.09
N ALA A 12 -4.91 2.70 4.97
CA ALA A 12 -4.54 2.09 3.69
C ALA A 12 -5.33 0.80 3.47
N THR A 13 -5.93 0.66 2.29
CA THR A 13 -6.69 -0.53 1.89
C THR A 13 -5.98 -1.20 0.73
N TYR A 14 -5.71 -2.50 0.87
CA TYR A 14 -5.07 -3.32 -0.14
C TYR A 14 -6.10 -4.11 -0.93
N THR A 15 -5.97 -4.16 -2.25
CA THR A 15 -6.85 -4.94 -3.13
C THR A 15 -6.02 -5.59 -4.22
N ILE A 16 -6.25 -6.89 -4.46
CA ILE A 16 -5.70 -7.57 -5.64
C ILE A 16 -6.68 -7.30 -6.78
N THR A 17 -6.26 -6.50 -7.76
CA THR A 17 -7.12 -6.09 -8.88
C THR A 17 -7.06 -7.08 -10.04
N ASN A 18 -5.93 -7.77 -10.19
CA ASN A 18 -5.78 -8.84 -11.18
C ASN A 18 -4.78 -9.90 -10.67
N SER A 19 -4.91 -11.14 -11.11
CA SER A 19 -3.96 -12.20 -10.79
C SER A 19 -3.82 -13.20 -11.94
N TRP A 20 -2.61 -13.72 -12.11
CA TRP A 20 -2.27 -14.72 -13.12
C TRP A 20 -1.22 -15.69 -12.57
N GLN A 21 -0.87 -16.71 -13.35
CA GLN A 21 0.13 -17.69 -12.95
C GLN A 21 1.50 -17.01 -12.75
N GLY A 22 1.99 -17.00 -11.52
CA GLY A 22 3.28 -16.42 -11.15
C GLY A 22 3.28 -14.91 -10.91
N GLY A 23 2.15 -14.21 -11.09
CA GLY A 23 2.09 -12.76 -10.88
C GLY A 23 0.72 -12.23 -10.48
N PHE A 24 0.68 -11.01 -9.96
CA PHE A 24 -0.54 -10.31 -9.59
C PHE A 24 -0.37 -8.80 -9.67
N GLN A 25 -1.48 -8.10 -9.84
CA GLN A 25 -1.58 -6.66 -9.72
C GLN A 25 -2.27 -6.30 -8.41
N GLY A 26 -1.56 -5.55 -7.57
CA GLY A 26 -2.07 -4.99 -6.33
C GLY A 26 -2.36 -3.50 -6.50
N GLU A 27 -3.46 -3.04 -5.92
CA GLU A 27 -3.77 -1.64 -5.73
C GLU A 27 -3.86 -1.34 -4.23
N VAL A 28 -3.28 -0.23 -3.81
CA VAL A 28 -3.39 0.26 -2.43
C VAL A 28 -3.98 1.65 -2.46
N ARG A 29 -5.11 1.81 -1.76
CA ARG A 29 -5.77 3.10 -1.57
C ARG A 29 -5.42 3.66 -0.20
N VAL A 30 -4.77 4.81 -0.18
CA VAL A 30 -4.44 5.57 1.02
C VAL A 30 -5.47 6.68 1.20
N THR A 31 -6.06 6.77 2.39
CA THR A 31 -7.05 7.79 2.74
C THR A 31 -6.56 8.58 3.95
N ALA A 32 -6.55 9.90 3.85
CA ALA A 32 -6.26 10.78 4.98
C ALA A 32 -7.39 10.67 6.02
N GLY A 33 -7.02 10.75 7.30
CA GLY A 33 -7.99 10.80 8.39
C GLY A 33 -8.71 12.16 8.47
N ALA A 34 -9.03 12.59 9.69
CA ALA A 34 -9.74 13.85 9.94
C ALA A 34 -8.89 15.11 9.72
N ARG A 35 -7.61 14.98 9.35
CA ARG A 35 -6.69 16.11 9.11
C ARG A 35 -6.08 15.98 7.73
N ALA A 36 -5.78 17.12 7.11
CA ALA A 36 -4.97 17.15 5.91
C ALA A 36 -3.55 16.66 6.21
N ILE A 37 -2.96 15.94 5.26
CA ILE A 37 -1.63 15.35 5.36
C ILE A 37 -0.77 15.85 4.20
N THR A 38 0.53 15.91 4.41
CA THR A 38 1.50 16.35 3.39
C THR A 38 2.31 15.21 2.80
N GLY A 39 2.34 14.08 3.48
CA GLY A 39 2.88 12.83 2.99
C GLY A 39 2.24 11.64 3.69
N TRP A 40 2.51 10.46 3.14
CA TRP A 40 2.07 9.20 3.70
C TRP A 40 3.08 8.10 3.40
N THR A 41 3.13 7.13 4.32
CA THR A 41 3.91 5.91 4.18
C THR A 41 3.00 4.73 4.48
N ALA A 42 2.82 3.86 3.51
CA ALA A 42 2.15 2.58 3.64
C ALA A 42 3.19 1.47 3.84
N ARG A 43 2.98 0.57 4.80
CA ARG A 43 3.89 -0.54 5.06
C ARG A 43 3.11 -1.82 5.28
N TRP A 44 3.62 -2.92 4.72
CA TRP A 44 3.05 -4.25 4.94
C TRP A 44 4.13 -5.32 4.84
N THR A 45 3.78 -6.53 5.25
CA THR A 45 4.66 -7.71 5.15
C THR A 45 3.95 -8.78 4.34
N PHE A 46 4.63 -9.29 3.32
CA PHE A 46 4.17 -10.45 2.56
C PHE A 46 4.37 -11.74 3.37
N ALA A 47 3.32 -12.57 3.42
CA ALA A 47 3.33 -13.79 4.23
C ALA A 47 4.00 -14.99 3.53
N ASN A 48 3.95 -15.04 2.19
CA ASN A 48 4.22 -16.25 1.42
C ASN A 48 5.24 -16.02 0.30
N GLY A 49 6.30 -15.26 0.58
CA GLY A 49 7.40 -15.06 -0.38
C GLY A 49 7.04 -14.19 -1.59
N GLN A 50 5.92 -13.45 -1.54
CA GLN A 50 5.61 -12.49 -2.60
C GLN A 50 6.68 -11.39 -2.66
N SER A 51 6.93 -10.88 -3.85
CA SER A 51 7.88 -9.79 -4.10
C SER A 51 7.30 -8.80 -5.10
N VAL A 52 7.61 -7.51 -4.95
CA VAL A 52 7.19 -6.50 -5.92
C VAL A 52 8.21 -6.44 -7.05
N THR A 53 7.75 -6.45 -8.29
CA THR A 53 8.59 -6.36 -9.50
C THR A 53 8.46 -5.01 -10.20
N GLN A 54 7.29 -4.38 -10.12
CA GLN A 54 7.04 -3.06 -10.71
C GLN A 54 6.07 -2.26 -9.84
N SER A 55 6.22 -0.94 -9.80
CA SER A 55 5.30 -0.05 -9.09
C SER A 55 5.13 1.26 -9.84
N TRP A 56 3.98 1.90 -9.66
CA TRP A 56 3.69 3.22 -10.22
C TRP A 56 2.88 4.06 -9.24
N ASN A 57 2.93 5.38 -9.39
CA ASN A 57 2.34 6.35 -8.47
C ASN A 57 2.84 6.21 -7.01
N VAL A 58 4.02 5.61 -6.79
CA VAL A 58 4.56 5.38 -5.45
C VAL A 58 6.07 5.15 -5.51
N ALA A 59 6.77 5.56 -4.46
CA ALA A 59 8.15 5.17 -4.19
C ALA A 59 8.15 3.92 -3.29
N LEU A 60 8.20 2.75 -3.90
CA LEU A 60 8.12 1.46 -3.21
C LEU A 60 9.51 0.83 -3.05
N THR A 61 9.79 0.39 -1.83
CA THR A 61 11.02 -0.35 -1.48
C THR A 61 10.65 -1.64 -0.78
N SER A 62 11.35 -2.73 -1.09
CA SER A 62 11.16 -4.03 -0.45
C SER A 62 12.46 -4.49 0.19
N SER A 63 12.39 -4.92 1.46
CA SER A 63 13.50 -5.51 2.20
C SER A 63 13.05 -6.86 2.76
N GLY A 64 13.51 -7.95 2.15
CA GLY A 64 12.97 -9.28 2.39
C GLY A 64 11.48 -9.32 2.07
N THR A 65 10.65 -9.71 3.06
CA THR A 65 9.19 -9.76 2.93
C THR A 65 8.50 -8.44 3.26
N THR A 66 9.22 -7.45 3.77
CA THR A 66 8.65 -6.17 4.18
C THR A 66 8.65 -5.20 3.02
N VAL A 67 7.49 -4.62 2.73
CA VAL A 67 7.33 -3.57 1.72
C VAL A 67 7.02 -2.25 2.41
N THR A 68 7.73 -1.20 2.00
CA THR A 68 7.49 0.18 2.42
C THR A 68 7.25 1.02 1.18
N ALA A 69 6.07 1.63 1.10
CA ALA A 69 5.62 2.43 -0.01
C ALA A 69 5.36 3.87 0.45
N ARG A 70 6.10 4.82 -0.11
CA ARG A 70 6.01 6.25 0.22
C ARG A 70 5.36 7.01 -0.93
N ASN A 71 4.64 8.07 -0.58
CA ASN A 71 4.09 8.96 -1.59
C ASN A 71 5.19 9.51 -2.53
N VAL A 72 4.79 9.81 -3.75
CA VAL A 72 5.57 10.64 -4.67
C VAL A 72 5.12 12.10 -4.53
N ASP A 73 5.84 13.04 -5.14
CA ASP A 73 5.64 14.48 -4.88
C ASP A 73 4.21 14.95 -5.14
N TYR A 74 3.55 14.44 -6.18
CA TYR A 74 2.22 14.91 -6.57
C TYR A 74 1.07 14.27 -5.79
N ASN A 75 1.28 13.16 -5.07
CA ASN A 75 0.21 12.42 -4.38
C ASN A 75 0.39 12.31 -2.86
N GLY A 76 1.35 13.04 -2.28
CA GLY A 76 1.53 13.12 -0.83
C GLY A 76 0.52 14.02 -0.12
N ARG A 77 0.14 15.13 -0.75
CA ARG A 77 -0.80 16.10 -0.17
C ARG A 77 -2.24 15.64 -0.37
N LEU A 78 -2.90 15.27 0.74
CA LEU A 78 -4.31 14.90 0.75
C LEU A 78 -5.05 15.78 1.77
N ALA A 79 -6.18 16.35 1.36
CA ALA A 79 -7.10 16.99 2.30
C ALA A 79 -7.70 15.96 3.27
N ALA A 80 -8.29 16.41 4.37
CA ALA A 80 -8.98 15.51 5.32
C ALA A 80 -10.04 14.68 4.58
N GLY A 81 -10.02 13.36 4.79
CA GLY A 81 -10.91 12.41 4.11
C GLY A 81 -10.61 12.16 2.63
N ALA A 82 -9.65 12.87 2.01
CA ALA A 82 -9.27 12.62 0.63
C ALA A 82 -8.41 11.35 0.52
N SER A 83 -8.41 10.74 -0.67
CA SER A 83 -7.69 9.50 -0.91
C SER A 83 -6.89 9.54 -2.21
N THR A 84 -5.76 8.84 -2.23
CA THR A 84 -5.01 8.50 -3.45
C THR A 84 -4.88 6.99 -3.56
N SER A 85 -4.65 6.50 -4.76
CA SER A 85 -4.29 5.10 -4.99
C SER A 85 -2.96 5.00 -5.71
N PHE A 86 -2.28 3.89 -5.47
CA PHE A 86 -1.10 3.47 -6.21
C PHE A 86 -1.20 1.99 -6.54
N GLY A 87 -0.49 1.59 -7.59
CA GLY A 87 -0.51 0.20 -8.06
C GLY A 87 0.89 -0.38 -8.10
N PHE A 88 0.93 -1.70 -8.08
CA PHE A 88 2.16 -2.45 -8.25
C PHE A 88 1.87 -3.82 -8.86
N ILE A 89 2.87 -4.40 -9.51
CA ILE A 89 2.88 -5.79 -9.94
C ILE A 89 3.83 -6.54 -9.02
N GLY A 90 3.39 -7.68 -8.53
CA GLY A 90 4.20 -8.58 -7.72
C GLY A 90 4.22 -10.00 -8.27
N GLY A 91 5.30 -10.71 -7.97
CA GLY A 91 5.41 -12.15 -8.16
C GLY A 91 4.93 -12.90 -6.92
N TRP A 92 4.38 -14.10 -7.12
CA TRP A 92 3.98 -15.00 -6.02
C TRP A 92 4.20 -16.46 -6.40
N THR A 93 4.44 -17.30 -5.40
CA THR A 93 4.51 -18.76 -5.53
C THR A 93 3.62 -19.40 -4.47
N GLY A 94 2.66 -20.24 -4.89
CA GLY A 94 1.77 -20.96 -3.97
C GLY A 94 0.53 -20.19 -3.53
N THR A 95 0.64 -19.32 -2.52
CA THR A 95 -0.54 -18.65 -1.94
C THR A 95 -0.36 -17.13 -1.91
N ASN A 96 -1.25 -16.40 -2.58
CA ASN A 96 -1.24 -14.94 -2.57
C ASN A 96 -2.29 -14.36 -1.60
N ALA A 97 -1.97 -14.37 -0.30
CA ALA A 97 -2.82 -13.76 0.71
C ALA A 97 -2.62 -12.24 0.76
N ALA A 98 -3.72 -11.48 0.78
CA ALA A 98 -3.68 -10.03 0.94
C ALA A 98 -3.19 -9.65 2.35
N PRO A 99 -2.13 -8.82 2.48
CA PRO A 99 -1.61 -8.42 3.78
C PRO A 99 -2.43 -7.27 4.39
N VAL A 100 -2.30 -7.10 5.70
CA VAL A 100 -2.77 -5.88 6.37
C VAL A 100 -1.73 -4.78 6.16
N VAL A 101 -2.20 -3.61 5.69
CA VAL A 101 -1.34 -2.45 5.45
C VAL A 101 -1.48 -1.47 6.60
N SER A 102 -0.35 -1.10 7.21
CA SER A 102 -0.28 0.04 8.13
C SER A 102 -0.02 1.33 7.35
N CYS A 103 -0.61 2.42 7.80
CA CYS A 103 -0.44 3.75 7.20
C CYS A 103 0.02 4.74 8.26
N THR A 104 1.02 5.55 7.90
CA THR A 104 1.51 6.67 8.71
C THR A 104 1.58 7.92 7.86
N ALA A 105 0.88 8.96 8.29
CA ALA A 105 0.84 10.27 7.69
C ALA A 105 1.89 11.21 8.31
N SER A 106 2.29 12.20 7.53
CA SER A 106 3.20 13.29 7.92
C SER A 106 2.66 14.66 7.55
#